data_AF-A0A0Q8NLF2-F1
#
_entry.id   AF-A0A0Q8NLF2-F1
#
_cell.length_a   1.000
_cell.length_b   1.000
_cell.length_c   1.000
_cell.angle_alpha   90.00
_cell.angle_beta   90.00
_cell.angle_gamma   90.00
#
_symmetry.space_group_name_H-M   'P 1'
#
loop_
_entity.id
_entity.type
_entity.pdbx_description
1 polymer ?
#
loop_
_entity_poly.entity_id
_entity_poly.type
_entity_poly.pdbx_seq_one_letter_code
_entity_poly.pdbx_strand_id
1 'polypeptide(L)'
;MPWSAGDGQRPWPERALLEDCESGLELRLAGYRLTHVQEAGVAQEGLVSGRRFLAQRTRWAQGNMRCLRYTRRVLGSKHYSLAGKAEVMYTFLQPVVAVLLVLLLPVSLGISLATRIFFSADAAAFEATYGPLMLLAFVLAALPLVG
;
A
#
# COMPACT_ATOMS: atom_id res chain seq x y z
N MET A 1 -10.72 26.16 -9.31
CA MET A 1 -9.46 26.76 -8.82
C MET A 1 -9.77 27.60 -7.59
N PRO A 2 -8.83 27.81 -6.65
CA PRO A 2 -7.55 27.12 -6.47
C PRO A 2 -7.23 26.85 -4.98
N TRP A 3 -6.08 26.24 -4.72
CA TRP A 3 -5.35 26.46 -3.49
C TRP A 3 -5.17 27.97 -3.26
N SER A 4 -5.96 28.56 -2.36
CA SER A 4 -5.68 29.89 -1.83
C SER A 4 -4.98 29.77 -0.47
N ALA A 5 -3.66 29.82 -0.51
CA ALA A 5 -2.91 30.30 0.65
C ALA A 5 -3.15 31.81 0.77
N GLY A 6 -4.32 32.21 1.27
CA GLY A 6 -4.71 33.61 1.36
C GLY A 6 -6.09 33.92 1.96
N ASP A 7 -7.05 32.98 1.92
CA ASP A 7 -8.48 33.35 2.08
C ASP A 7 -9.15 32.70 3.30
N GLY A 8 -8.38 32.17 4.25
CA GLY A 8 -8.92 31.40 5.39
C GLY A 8 -9.39 29.97 5.05
N GLN A 9 -9.17 29.50 3.82
CA GLN A 9 -9.24 28.08 3.49
C GLN A 9 -7.99 27.35 4.00
N ARG A 10 -8.18 26.19 4.61
CA ARG A 10 -7.06 25.42 5.18
C ARG A 10 -6.16 24.93 4.03
N PRO A 11 -4.84 25.18 4.08
CA PRO A 11 -3.93 24.77 3.01
C PRO A 11 -3.76 23.25 2.90
N TRP A 12 -4.16 22.48 3.92
CA TRP A 12 -3.98 21.03 3.97
C TRP A 12 -5.32 20.30 4.19
N PRO A 13 -5.46 19.05 3.72
CA PRO A 13 -6.65 18.24 3.97
C PRO A 13 -6.89 18.04 5.47
N GLU A 14 -8.14 18.25 5.91
CA GLU A 14 -8.48 18.07 7.32
C GLU A 14 -8.36 16.60 7.74
N ARG A 15 -7.68 16.37 8.88
CA ARG A 15 -7.54 15.04 9.51
C ARG A 15 -6.83 14.01 8.62
N ALA A 16 -5.89 14.45 7.78
CA ALA A 16 -5.00 13.57 7.06
C ALA A 16 -4.06 12.83 8.01
N LEU A 17 -3.93 11.51 7.86
CA LEU A 17 -2.89 10.72 8.55
C LEU A 17 -1.55 10.79 7.81
N LEU A 18 -1.59 11.13 6.52
CA LEU A 18 -0.46 11.33 5.61
C LEU A 18 -0.70 12.63 4.83
N GLU A 19 -0.48 13.74 5.50
CA GLU A 19 -0.73 15.09 4.96
C GLU A 19 0.04 15.35 3.65
N ASP A 20 1.29 14.90 3.59
CA ASP A 20 2.18 14.98 2.44
C ASP A 20 1.64 14.22 1.23
N CYS A 21 1.22 12.98 1.43
CA CYS A 21 0.66 12.13 0.37
C CYS A 21 -0.66 12.72 -0.16
N GLU A 22 -1.56 13.09 0.74
CA GLU A 22 -2.87 13.65 0.35
C GLU A 22 -2.74 14.99 -0.37
N SER A 23 -1.82 15.85 0.08
CA SER A 23 -1.55 17.14 -0.60
C SER A 23 -0.92 16.91 -1.97
N GLY A 24 0.01 15.96 -2.11
CA GLY A 24 0.57 15.56 -3.40
C GLY A 24 -0.49 15.03 -4.37
N LEU A 25 -1.43 14.20 -3.90
CA LEU A 25 -2.55 13.71 -4.69
C LEU A 25 -3.43 14.86 -5.19
N GLU A 26 -3.78 15.82 -4.32
CA GLU A 26 -4.59 16.98 -4.69
C GLU A 26 -3.88 17.88 -5.70
N LEU A 27 -2.59 18.17 -5.51
CA LEU A 27 -1.79 18.94 -6.47
C LEU A 27 -1.77 18.24 -7.85
N ARG A 28 -1.55 16.93 -7.86
CA ARG A 28 -1.51 16.16 -9.09
C ARG A 28 -2.87 16.06 -9.78
N LEU A 29 -3.95 15.94 -9.01
CA LEU A 29 -5.34 15.97 -9.50
C LEU A 29 -5.73 17.35 -10.04
N ALA A 30 -5.16 18.42 -9.50
CA ALA A 30 -5.31 19.79 -10.01
C ALA A 30 -4.45 20.08 -11.26
N GLY A 31 -3.66 19.10 -11.72
CA GLY A 31 -2.86 19.20 -12.94
C GLY A 31 -1.43 19.69 -12.74
N TYR A 32 -1.00 19.95 -11.50
CA TYR A 32 0.40 20.29 -11.22
C TYR A 32 1.30 19.08 -11.43
N ARG A 33 2.54 19.35 -11.86
CA ARG A 33 3.58 18.33 -12.04
C ARG A 33 4.40 18.23 -10.76
N LEU A 34 4.44 17.03 -10.18
CA LEU A 34 5.36 16.71 -9.09
C LEU A 34 6.63 16.11 -9.69
N THR A 35 7.80 16.54 -9.21
CA THR A 35 9.10 16.06 -9.69
C THR A 35 9.98 15.75 -8.48
N HIS A 36 10.64 14.60 -8.51
CA HIS A 36 11.61 14.20 -7.51
C HIS A 36 13.00 14.69 -7.92
N VAL A 37 13.69 15.37 -7.01
CA VAL A 37 15.04 15.91 -7.21
C VAL A 37 15.98 15.06 -6.35
N GLN A 38 16.82 14.24 -6.98
CA GLN A 38 17.65 13.26 -6.27
C GLN A 38 18.77 13.94 -5.45
N GLU A 39 19.20 15.11 -5.90
CA GLU A 39 20.24 15.92 -5.28
C GLU A 39 19.76 16.59 -3.98
N ALA A 40 18.44 16.69 -3.79
CA ALA A 40 17.84 17.20 -2.57
C ALA A 40 17.87 16.13 -1.48
N GLY A 41 18.99 16.05 -0.76
CA GLY A 41 19.17 15.16 0.38
C GLY A 41 18.68 15.77 1.70
N VAL A 42 18.01 14.96 2.52
CA VAL A 42 17.68 15.30 3.91
C VAL A 42 18.18 14.19 4.84
N ALA A 43 18.81 14.57 5.95
CA ALA A 43 19.16 13.61 6.99
C ALA A 43 17.90 13.19 7.76
N GLN A 44 17.62 11.90 7.82
CA GLN A 44 16.50 11.36 8.59
C GLN A 44 17.01 10.71 9.87
N GLU A 45 16.40 11.07 11.00
CA GLU A 45 16.69 10.42 12.26
C GLU A 45 15.93 9.09 12.34
N GLY A 46 16.67 7.99 12.41
CA GLY A 46 16.10 6.66 12.56
C GLY A 46 15.43 6.48 13.92
N LEU A 47 14.27 5.81 13.94
CA LEU A 47 13.64 5.42 15.20
C LEU A 47 14.42 4.26 15.84
N VAL A 48 15.11 4.52 16.95
CA VAL A 48 15.85 3.51 17.73
C VAL A 48 14.97 2.51 18.50
N SER A 49 13.66 2.78 18.62
CA SER A 49 12.73 1.90 19.35
C SER A 49 11.83 1.12 18.40
N GLY A 50 11.87 -0.21 18.48
CA GLY A 50 11.00 -1.09 17.68
C GLY A 50 9.51 -0.81 17.87
N ARG A 51 9.06 -0.47 19.09
CA ARG A 51 7.66 -0.08 19.35
C ARG A 51 7.29 1.20 18.61
N ARG A 52 8.17 2.22 18.63
CA ARG A 52 7.93 3.48 17.90
C ARG A 52 7.94 3.26 16.40
N PHE A 53 8.86 2.42 15.91
CA PHE A 53 8.92 2.03 14.51
C PHE A 53 7.63 1.34 14.05
N LEU A 54 7.13 0.37 14.81
CA LEU A 54 5.87 -0.30 14.49
C LEU A 54 4.69 0.68 14.49
N ALA A 55 4.59 1.55 15.50
CA ALA A 55 3.55 2.57 15.55
C ALA A 55 3.58 3.51 14.33
N GLN A 56 4.78 3.88 13.85
CA GLN A 56 4.94 4.68 12.64
C GLN A 56 4.45 3.93 11.40
N ARG A 57 4.88 2.68 11.20
CA ARG A 57 4.46 1.85 10.07
C ARG A 57 2.96 1.58 10.08
N THR A 58 2.35 1.34 11.24
CA THR A 58 0.91 1.20 11.38
C THR A 58 0.18 2.49 11.01
N ARG A 59 0.67 3.66 11.42
CA ARG A 59 0.08 4.95 11.04
C ARG A 59 0.15 5.18 9.53
N TRP A 60 1.28 4.85 8.90
CA TRP A 60 1.43 4.95 7.44
C TRP A 60 0.49 4.00 6.71
N ALA A 61 0.38 2.74 7.15
CA ALA A 61 -0.57 1.79 6.58
C ALA A 61 -2.02 2.30 6.69
N GLN A 62 -2.40 2.84 7.85
CA GLN A 62 -3.72 3.44 8.06
C GLN A 62 -3.97 4.66 7.17
N GLY A 63 -2.96 5.52 6.99
CA GLY A 63 -3.06 6.67 6.10
C GLY A 63 -3.23 6.26 4.64
N ASN A 64 -2.46 5.29 4.15
CA ASN A 64 -2.59 4.77 2.79
C ASN A 64 -3.98 4.16 2.55
N MET A 65 -4.51 3.41 3.52
CA MET A 65 -5.88 2.89 3.44
C MET A 65 -6.94 4.00 3.40
N ARG A 66 -6.74 5.13 4.10
CA ARG A 66 -7.65 6.29 3.97
C ARG A 66 -7.59 6.92 2.59
N CYS A 67 -6.43 6.88 1.93
CA CYS A 67 -6.26 7.42 0.58
C CYS A 67 -7.03 6.63 -0.49
N LEU A 68 -7.52 5.40 -0.20
CA LEU A 68 -8.40 4.65 -1.11
C LEU A 68 -9.64 5.45 -1.55
N ARG A 69 -10.10 6.42 -0.76
CA ARG A 69 -11.18 7.35 -1.15
C ARG A 69 -10.90 8.16 -2.42
N TYR A 70 -9.62 8.37 -2.74
CA TYR A 70 -9.17 9.08 -3.94
C TYR A 70 -9.20 8.22 -5.22
N THR A 71 -9.40 6.90 -5.10
CA THR A 71 -9.32 5.95 -6.21
C THR A 71 -10.12 6.38 -7.43
N ARG A 72 -11.40 6.73 -7.26
CA ARG A 72 -12.27 7.15 -8.37
C ARG A 72 -11.75 8.42 -9.05
N ARG A 73 -11.26 9.40 -8.26
CA ARG A 73 -10.72 10.66 -8.78
C ARG A 73 -9.42 10.43 -9.55
N VAL A 74 -8.53 9.58 -9.04
CA VAL A 74 -7.25 9.23 -9.69
C VAL A 74 -7.49 8.49 -11.00
N LEU A 75 -8.33 7.44 -10.97
CA LEU A 75 -8.62 6.64 -12.16
C LEU A 75 -9.36 7.43 -13.25
N GLY A 76 -10.26 8.33 -12.87
CA GLY A 76 -10.96 9.23 -13.79
C GLY A 76 -10.15 10.44 -14.26
N SER A 77 -9.02 10.75 -13.63
CA SER A 77 -8.24 11.94 -13.96
C SER A 77 -7.48 11.77 -15.28
N LYS A 78 -7.50 12.83 -16.11
CA LYS A 78 -6.68 12.96 -17.32
C LYS A 78 -5.24 13.38 -17.00
N HIS A 79 -5.00 13.84 -15.77
CA HIS A 79 -3.68 14.31 -15.37
C HIS A 79 -2.74 13.14 -15.09
N TYR A 80 -3.24 11.95 -14.73
CA TYR A 80 -2.41 10.76 -14.52
C TYR A 80 -2.24 9.93 -15.79
N SER A 81 -1.01 9.50 -16.07
CA SER A 81 -0.73 8.44 -17.05
C SER A 81 -1.24 7.10 -16.53
N LEU A 82 -1.36 6.10 -17.41
CA LEU A 82 -1.77 4.74 -16.99
C LEU A 82 -0.79 4.15 -15.95
N ALA A 83 0.52 4.34 -16.17
CA ALA A 83 1.55 3.93 -15.22
C ALA A 83 1.42 4.65 -13.86
N GLY A 84 1.20 5.97 -13.87
CA GLY A 84 1.00 6.72 -12.63
C GLY A 84 -0.29 6.32 -11.89
N LYS A 85 -1.35 5.94 -12.61
CA LYS A 85 -2.56 5.36 -11.99
C LYS A 85 -2.21 4.03 -11.31
N ALA A 86 -1.50 3.15 -12.01
CA ALA A 86 -1.09 1.86 -11.46
C ALA A 86 -0.22 2.01 -10.21
N GLU A 87 0.75 2.92 -10.22
CA GLU A 87 1.63 3.23 -9.09
C GLU A 87 0.86 3.74 -7.86
N VAL A 88 -0.09 4.65 -8.05
CA VAL A 88 -0.94 5.15 -6.95
C VAL A 88 -1.84 4.03 -6.40
N MET A 89 -2.45 3.22 -7.29
CA MET A 89 -3.28 2.10 -6.85
C MET A 89 -2.46 1.04 -6.11
N TYR A 90 -1.25 0.77 -6.59
CA TYR A 90 -0.31 -0.12 -5.92
C TYR A 90 0.00 0.37 -4.50
N THR A 91 0.31 1.65 -4.35
CA THR A 91 0.61 2.28 -3.04
C THR A 91 -0.58 2.19 -2.08
N PHE A 92 -1.81 2.42 -2.57
CA PHE A 92 -3.02 2.35 -1.74
C PHE A 92 -3.34 0.92 -1.28
N LEU A 93 -3.11 -0.07 -2.16
CA LEU A 93 -3.45 -1.47 -1.90
C LEU A 93 -2.37 -2.21 -1.11
N GLN A 94 -1.13 -1.74 -1.11
CA GLN A 94 -0.02 -2.36 -0.38
C GLN A 94 -0.34 -2.73 1.08
N PRO A 95 -0.90 -1.85 1.94
CA PRO A 95 -1.26 -2.24 3.31
C PRO A 95 -2.37 -3.30 3.37
N VAL A 96 -3.32 -3.29 2.43
CA VAL A 96 -4.40 -4.28 2.36
C VAL A 96 -3.82 -5.65 1.99
N VAL A 97 -2.94 -5.70 1.00
CA VAL A 97 -2.23 -6.91 0.59
C VAL A 97 -1.40 -7.48 1.74
N ALA A 98 -0.69 -6.65 2.49
CA ALA A 98 0.07 -7.09 3.66
C ALA A 98 -0.82 -7.71 4.75
N VAL A 99 -1.97 -7.12 5.05
CA VAL A 99 -2.94 -7.68 6.01
C VAL A 99 -3.49 -9.01 5.51
N LEU A 100 -3.89 -9.08 4.24
CA LEU A 100 -4.37 -10.33 3.63
C LEU A 100 -3.30 -11.42 3.70
N LEU A 101 -2.04 -11.09 3.44
CA LEU A 101 -0.93 -12.04 3.54
C LEU A 101 -0.79 -12.63 4.95
N VAL A 102 -0.80 -11.77 5.97
CA VAL A 102 -0.67 -12.18 7.39
C VAL A 102 -1.81 -13.10 7.81
N LEU A 103 -3.00 -12.94 7.25
CA LEU A 103 -4.17 -13.77 7.55
C LEU A 103 -4.21 -15.06 6.72
N LEU A 104 -3.96 -14.95 5.41
CA LEU A 104 -4.12 -16.06 4.46
C LEU A 104 -2.99 -17.08 4.59
N LEU A 105 -1.76 -16.66 4.89
CA LEU A 105 -0.64 -17.59 5.06
C LEU A 105 -0.86 -18.65 6.14
N PRO A 106 -1.16 -18.31 7.41
CA PRO A 106 -1.37 -19.32 8.44
C PRO A 106 -2.59 -20.19 8.16
N VAL A 107 -3.66 -19.62 7.59
CA VAL A 107 -4.84 -20.39 7.17
C VAL A 107 -4.45 -21.42 6.12
N SER A 108 -3.70 -21.01 5.11
CA SER A 108 -3.31 -21.89 4.03
C SER A 108 -2.32 -22.96 4.47
N LEU A 109 -1.37 -22.62 5.34
CA LEU A 109 -0.49 -23.60 5.98
C LEU A 109 -1.28 -24.60 6.83
N GLY A 110 -2.29 -24.12 7.56
CA GLY A 110 -3.18 -24.96 8.36
C GLY A 110 -3.97 -25.95 7.50
N ILE A 111 -4.52 -25.50 6.36
CA ILE A 111 -5.22 -26.37 5.41
C ILE A 111 -4.26 -27.40 4.82
N SER A 112 -3.08 -26.99 4.34
CA SER A 112 -2.08 -27.92 3.80
C SER A 112 -1.66 -28.98 4.82
N LEU A 113 -1.44 -28.59 6.08
CA LEU A 113 -1.10 -29.52 7.15
C LEU A 113 -2.25 -30.48 7.47
N ALA A 114 -3.47 -29.97 7.56
CA ALA A 114 -4.65 -30.80 7.81
C ALA A 114 -4.87 -31.83 6.68
N THR A 115 -4.75 -31.42 5.42
CA THR A 115 -4.85 -32.33 4.27
C THR A 115 -3.79 -33.43 4.34
N ARG A 116 -2.54 -33.11 4.71
CA ARG A 116 -1.50 -34.15 4.89
C ARG A 116 -1.80 -35.14 6.01
N ILE A 117 -2.45 -34.71 7.08
CA ILE A 117 -2.77 -35.57 8.23
C ILE A 117 -3.99 -36.44 7.96
N PHE A 118 -5.07 -35.86 7.43
CA PHE A 118 -6.37 -36.52 7.32
C PHE A 118 -6.66 -37.10 5.92
N PHE A 119 -6.04 -36.54 4.87
CA PHE A 119 -6.29 -36.86 3.46
C PHE A 119 -4.98 -37.04 2.69
N SER A 120 -4.07 -37.86 3.24
CA SER A 120 -2.69 -37.99 2.75
C SER A 120 -2.58 -38.44 1.29
N ALA A 121 -3.55 -39.22 0.79
CA ALA A 121 -3.59 -39.66 -0.61
C ALA A 121 -3.86 -38.50 -1.60
N ASP A 122 -4.64 -37.50 -1.20
CA ASP A 122 -5.03 -36.36 -2.05
C ASP A 122 -4.13 -35.13 -1.84
N ALA A 123 -3.33 -35.13 -0.78
CA ALA A 123 -2.49 -34.00 -0.38
C ALA A 123 -1.52 -33.54 -1.49
N ALA A 124 -0.88 -34.48 -2.19
CA ALA A 124 0.05 -34.17 -3.26
C ALA A 124 -0.64 -33.45 -4.45
N ALA A 125 -1.85 -33.89 -4.82
CA ALA A 125 -2.62 -33.27 -5.89
C ALA A 125 -3.13 -31.88 -5.51
N PHE A 126 -3.58 -31.72 -4.26
CA PHE A 126 -3.98 -30.42 -3.71
C PHE A 126 -2.80 -29.41 -3.74
N GLU A 127 -1.64 -29.82 -3.24
CA GLU A 127 -0.45 -28.95 -3.20
C GLU A 127 0.09 -28.61 -4.59
N ALA A 128 0.08 -29.55 -5.52
CA ALA A 128 0.48 -29.29 -6.91
C ALA A 128 -0.45 -28.28 -7.59
N THR A 129 -1.75 -28.31 -7.27
CA THR A 129 -2.76 -27.44 -7.87
C THR A 129 -2.73 -26.02 -7.27
N TYR A 130 -2.71 -25.91 -5.94
CA TYR A 130 -2.88 -24.62 -5.24
C TYR A 130 -1.57 -24.01 -4.73
N GLY A 131 -0.53 -24.83 -4.52
CA GLY A 131 0.77 -24.38 -4.02
C GLY A 131 1.45 -23.31 -4.87
N PRO A 132 1.50 -23.43 -6.21
CA PRO A 132 2.06 -22.39 -7.07
C PRO A 132 1.31 -21.06 -6.98
N LEU A 133 -0.01 -21.10 -6.85
CA LEU A 133 -0.85 -19.89 -6.76
C LEU A 133 -0.64 -19.18 -5.41
N MET A 134 -0.52 -19.95 -4.32
CA MET A 134 -0.15 -19.40 -3.02
C MET A 134 1.25 -18.79 -3.02
N LEU A 135 2.23 -19.45 -3.65
CA LEU A 135 3.61 -18.94 -3.75
C LEU A 135 3.65 -17.64 -4.57
N LEU A 136 2.93 -17.59 -5.70
CA LEU A 136 2.81 -16.39 -6.51
C LEU A 136 2.17 -15.25 -5.73
N ALA A 137 1.06 -15.51 -5.03
CA ALA A 137 0.41 -14.52 -4.18
C ALA A 137 1.36 -14.02 -3.07
N PHE A 138 2.16 -14.92 -2.49
CA PHE A 138 3.15 -14.56 -1.48
C PHE A 138 4.26 -13.66 -2.05
N VAL A 139 4.85 -14.03 -3.19
CA VAL A 139 5.92 -13.25 -3.83
C VAL A 139 5.42 -11.86 -4.23
N LEU A 140 4.23 -11.77 -4.83
CA LEU A 140 3.62 -10.49 -5.20
C LEU A 140 3.34 -9.61 -3.99
N ALA A 141 2.95 -10.22 -2.86
CA ALA A 141 2.70 -9.50 -1.61
C ALA A 141 3.98 -9.09 -0.86
N ALA A 142 5.06 -9.87 -0.98
CA ALA A 142 6.33 -9.66 -0.28
C ALA A 142 7.33 -8.78 -1.04
N LEU A 143 7.26 -8.72 -2.38
CA LEU A 143 8.06 -7.83 -3.23
C LEU A 143 8.21 -6.39 -2.68
N PRO A 144 7.13 -5.71 -2.22
CA PRO A 144 7.21 -4.35 -1.68
C PRO A 144 7.93 -4.21 -0.34
N LEU A 145 8.23 -5.29 0.37
CA LEU A 145 8.91 -5.22 1.68
C LEU A 145 10.44 -5.19 1.55
N VAL A 146 10.97 -5.47 0.35
CA VAL A 146 12.41 -5.64 0.08
C VAL A 146 13.00 -4.47 -0.73
N GLY A 147 12.15 -3.54 -1.20
CA GLY A 147 12.54 -2.34 -1.95
C GLY A 147 12.65 -1.10 -1.09
#